data_AF-A0A6M8FCU5-F1
#
_entry.id   AF-A0A6M8FCU5-F1
#
_cell.length_a   1.000
_cell.length_b   1.000
_cell.length_c   1.000
_cell.angle_alpha   90.00
_cell.angle_beta   90.00
_cell.angle_gamma   90.00
#
_symmetry.space_group_name_H-M   'P 1'
#
loop_
_entity.id
_entity.type
_entity.pdbx_description
1 polymer ?
#
loop_
_entity_poly.entity_id
_entity_poly.type
_entity_poly.pdbx_seq_one_letter_code
_entity_poly.pdbx_strand_id
1 'polypeptide(L)'
;MSTRTPITRAYCLQLGEVLSIAEARRAFLSLPEPRSRFDFLCSNETCRNLATKAKITAVNYDKQPSDTYRAAHFRENTNYTHAPDCEWMIDEDAEEVDGKLPGETESDAFLRRARRKLHDYIDVFEPSPEKETGGGSAGSTPEGGAVEGRGRSVGTGRGEKQSRSHRTSSLERLVECYQQARQELSSDEFKAMKLRVVGEGEMPLSWFFKSIPYAKLGASNRVLHGGASLVGRYGAGFKLRFYDRLDGKLVFLYVSKEQMGEYRFQRYLDGLLRQEDADYFRVFALGELALSPTGKSIDLQISDLKQLVVIPGQKKSSDPAPEK
;
A
#
# COMPACT_ATOMS: atom_id res chain seq x y z
N MET A 1 -22.03 -3.83 -17.62
CA MET A 1 -20.89 -3.84 -16.67
C MET A 1 -19.65 -3.63 -17.52
N SER A 2 -18.82 -2.63 -17.22
CA SER A 2 -17.72 -2.23 -18.11
C SER A 2 -16.65 -3.32 -18.16
N THR A 3 -16.42 -3.85 -19.34
CA THR A 3 -15.45 -4.89 -19.73
C THR A 3 -14.02 -4.36 -19.80
N ARG A 4 -13.58 -3.59 -18.80
CA ARG A 4 -12.28 -2.89 -18.84
C ARG A 4 -11.49 -3.11 -17.58
N THR A 5 -10.17 -3.25 -17.73
CA THR A 5 -9.20 -3.41 -16.64
C THR A 5 -9.43 -2.35 -15.55
N PRO A 6 -9.48 -2.73 -14.25
CA PRO A 6 -9.70 -1.78 -13.18
C PRO A 6 -8.59 -0.72 -13.15
N ILE A 7 -8.99 0.54 -12.97
CA ILE A 7 -8.05 1.67 -12.91
C ILE A 7 -7.37 1.67 -11.55
N THR A 8 -6.11 1.28 -11.49
CA THR A 8 -5.36 1.20 -10.21
C THR A 8 -4.66 2.50 -9.85
N ARG A 9 -4.39 3.37 -10.83
CA ARG A 9 -3.66 4.63 -10.66
C ARG A 9 -4.24 5.75 -11.53
N ALA A 10 -4.12 6.98 -11.06
CA ALA A 10 -4.52 8.17 -11.80
C ALA A 10 -3.56 9.33 -11.54
N TYR A 11 -3.42 10.25 -12.51
CA TYR A 11 -2.64 11.46 -12.34
C TYR A 11 -3.44 12.51 -11.58
N CYS A 12 -2.94 12.97 -10.44
CA CYS A 12 -3.56 14.03 -9.64
C CYS A 12 -3.05 15.41 -10.10
N LEU A 13 -3.94 16.29 -10.58
CA LEU A 13 -3.55 17.62 -11.08
C LEU A 13 -2.89 18.47 -9.99
N GLN A 14 -3.42 18.43 -8.77
CA GLN A 14 -3.00 19.28 -7.65
C GLN A 14 -1.65 18.85 -7.08
N LEU A 15 -1.29 17.57 -7.20
CA LEU A 15 -0.04 17.02 -6.66
C LEU A 15 1.04 16.83 -7.73
N GLY A 16 0.65 16.85 -9.02
CA GLY A 16 1.59 16.71 -10.13
C GLY A 16 2.19 15.30 -10.26
N GLU A 17 1.56 14.29 -9.66
CA GLU A 17 2.07 12.92 -9.57
C GLU A 17 0.97 11.89 -9.86
N VAL A 18 1.39 10.70 -10.32
CA VAL A 18 0.50 9.55 -10.51
C VAL A 18 0.39 8.80 -9.19
N LEU A 19 -0.83 8.65 -8.69
CA LEU A 19 -1.12 8.10 -7.37
C LEU A 19 -2.10 6.94 -7.48
N SER A 20 -1.99 6.00 -6.54
CA SER A 20 -3.06 5.07 -6.20
C SER A 20 -4.17 5.77 -5.43
N ILE A 21 -5.34 5.13 -5.34
CA ILE A 21 -6.49 5.69 -4.62
C ILE A 21 -6.19 5.88 -3.12
N ALA A 22 -5.39 4.99 -2.53
CA ALA A 22 -4.92 5.09 -1.15
C ALA A 22 -4.06 6.35 -0.93
N GLU A 23 -3.09 6.58 -1.82
CA GLU A 23 -2.22 7.75 -1.74
C GLU A 23 -3.00 9.05 -1.95
N ALA A 24 -3.97 9.05 -2.86
CA ALA A 24 -4.88 10.18 -3.05
C ALA A 24 -5.69 10.48 -1.78
N ARG A 25 -6.25 9.46 -1.11
CA ARG A 25 -6.96 9.60 0.17
C ARG A 25 -6.04 10.19 1.24
N ARG A 26 -4.86 9.58 1.42
CA ARG A 26 -3.86 10.02 2.41
C ARG A 26 -3.46 11.48 2.21
N ALA A 27 -3.22 11.87 0.96
CA ALA A 27 -2.85 13.24 0.61
C ALA A 27 -4.01 14.21 0.85
N PHE A 28 -5.23 13.84 0.46
CA PHE A 28 -6.42 14.67 0.66
C PHE A 28 -6.69 14.90 2.16
N LEU A 29 -6.69 13.84 2.96
CA LEU A 29 -6.95 13.91 4.40
C LEU A 29 -5.79 14.55 5.18
N SER A 30 -4.64 14.76 4.56
CA SER A 30 -3.54 15.55 5.13
C SER A 30 -3.72 17.06 4.94
N LEU A 31 -4.64 17.50 4.08
CA LEU A 31 -4.90 18.93 3.86
C LEU A 31 -5.60 19.57 5.07
N PRO A 32 -5.30 20.85 5.38
CA PRO A 32 -6.07 21.60 6.36
C PRO A 32 -7.51 21.80 5.88
N GLU A 33 -8.43 21.99 6.82
CA GLU A 33 -9.82 22.34 6.50
C GLU A 33 -9.96 23.84 6.22
N PRO A 34 -10.86 24.25 5.30
CA PRO A 34 -11.70 23.42 4.44
C PRO A 34 -10.93 22.77 3.28
N ARG A 35 -11.24 21.51 2.96
CA ARG A 35 -10.54 20.73 1.92
C ARG A 35 -11.24 20.86 0.56
N SER A 36 -10.48 21.12 -0.49
CA SER A 36 -10.95 21.05 -1.87
C SER A 36 -10.63 19.70 -2.50
N ARG A 37 -11.59 19.12 -3.23
CA ARG A 37 -11.38 17.86 -3.95
C ARG A 37 -10.29 18.02 -5.01
N PHE A 38 -9.47 16.98 -5.15
CA PHE A 38 -8.56 16.78 -6.27
C PHE A 38 -9.28 16.41 -7.56
N ASP A 39 -8.64 16.78 -8.66
CA ASP A 39 -8.99 16.42 -10.02
C ASP A 39 -8.02 15.36 -10.54
N PHE A 40 -8.59 14.31 -11.14
CA PHE A 40 -7.82 13.18 -11.61
C PHE A 40 -7.91 13.06 -13.13
N LEU A 41 -6.76 12.82 -13.75
CA LEU A 41 -6.62 12.46 -15.16
C LEU A 41 -6.09 11.04 -15.29
N CYS A 42 -6.16 10.50 -16.50
CA CYS A 42 -5.54 9.22 -16.82
C CYS A 42 -4.03 9.21 -16.49
N SER A 43 -3.54 8.09 -15.98
CA SER A 43 -2.12 7.81 -15.71
C SER A 43 -1.25 7.77 -16.97
N ASN A 44 -1.83 7.47 -18.15
CA ASN A 44 -1.12 7.53 -19.42
C ASN A 44 -0.92 8.99 -19.88
N GLU A 45 0.32 9.35 -20.21
CA GLU A 45 0.69 10.67 -20.71
C GLU A 45 0.01 11.03 -22.03
N THR A 46 -0.14 10.09 -22.96
CA THR A 46 -0.85 10.31 -24.23
C THR A 46 -2.29 10.79 -23.97
N CYS A 47 -2.99 10.14 -23.03
CA CYS A 47 -4.33 10.51 -22.61
C CYS A 47 -4.43 11.89 -21.94
N ARG A 48 -3.35 12.33 -21.26
CA ARG A 48 -3.29 13.66 -20.64
C ARG A 48 -3.05 14.78 -21.65
N ASN A 49 -2.44 14.45 -22.80
CA ASN A 49 -2.09 15.40 -23.86
C ASN A 49 -3.13 15.47 -24.98
N LEU A 50 -4.23 14.71 -24.91
CA LEU A 50 -5.38 14.85 -25.80
C LEU A 50 -6.00 16.25 -25.67
N ALA A 51 -6.60 16.74 -26.77
CA ALA A 51 -7.33 18.01 -26.79
C ALA A 51 -8.40 18.06 -25.68
N THR A 52 -9.10 16.94 -25.47
CA THR A 52 -9.97 16.72 -24.32
C THR A 52 -9.28 15.76 -23.37
N LYS A 53 -8.69 16.30 -22.29
CA LYS A 53 -7.93 15.52 -21.30
C LYS A 53 -8.80 14.43 -20.67
N ALA A 54 -8.36 13.18 -20.72
CA ALA A 54 -9.11 12.04 -20.19
C ALA A 54 -9.24 12.12 -18.65
N LYS A 55 -10.41 12.52 -18.15
CA LYS A 55 -10.67 12.62 -16.71
C LYS A 55 -11.03 11.27 -16.10
N ILE A 56 -10.58 11.05 -14.87
CA ILE A 56 -10.89 9.88 -14.06
C ILE A 56 -11.72 10.31 -12.85
N THR A 57 -12.67 9.47 -12.46
CA THR A 57 -13.48 9.70 -11.25
C THR A 57 -12.86 8.97 -10.07
N ALA A 58 -12.51 9.68 -9.01
CA ALA A 58 -12.09 9.08 -7.75
C ALA A 58 -13.28 9.01 -6.78
N VAL A 59 -13.77 7.80 -6.52
CA VAL A 59 -14.92 7.57 -5.66
C VAL A 59 -14.44 7.43 -4.22
N ASN A 60 -15.09 8.11 -3.27
CA ASN A 60 -14.87 7.98 -1.82
C ASN A 60 -13.43 8.18 -1.30
N TYR A 61 -12.48 8.67 -2.11
CA TYR A 61 -11.12 8.94 -1.62
C TYR A 61 -11.08 10.06 -0.57
N ASP A 62 -12.13 10.87 -0.49
CA ASP A 62 -12.30 11.95 0.46
C ASP A 62 -12.80 11.51 1.84
N LYS A 63 -13.03 10.20 2.03
CA LYS A 63 -13.60 9.61 3.25
C LYS A 63 -12.64 8.61 3.89
N GLN A 64 -12.70 8.46 5.20
CA GLN A 64 -12.00 7.36 5.87
C GLN A 64 -12.68 6.02 5.55
N PRO A 65 -11.94 4.89 5.58
CA PRO A 65 -12.55 3.56 5.43
C PRO A 65 -13.65 3.24 6.45
N SER A 66 -13.62 3.86 7.64
CA SER A 66 -14.67 3.75 8.66
C SER A 66 -15.99 4.41 8.24
N ASP A 67 -15.92 5.45 7.42
CA ASP A 67 -17.06 6.34 7.17
C ASP A 67 -17.89 5.89 5.96
N THR A 68 -17.47 4.82 5.28
CA THR A 68 -18.15 4.33 4.09
C THR A 68 -18.03 2.82 3.94
N TYR A 69 -19.15 2.19 3.61
CA TYR A 69 -19.20 0.76 3.28
C TYR A 69 -18.57 0.45 1.92
N ARG A 70 -18.39 1.44 1.04
CA ARG A 70 -17.84 1.25 -0.31
C ARG A 70 -16.39 1.72 -0.36
N ALA A 71 -15.48 0.79 -0.62
CA ALA A 71 -14.07 1.08 -0.80
C ALA A 71 -13.84 2.18 -1.84
N ALA A 72 -12.89 3.07 -1.56
CA ALA A 72 -12.47 4.05 -2.55
C ALA A 72 -11.82 3.34 -3.73
N HIS A 73 -12.14 3.78 -4.94
CA HIS A 73 -11.55 3.27 -6.16
C HIS A 73 -11.58 4.36 -7.23
N PHE A 74 -10.73 4.21 -8.24
CA PHE A 74 -10.85 4.98 -9.46
C PHE A 74 -11.85 4.31 -10.40
N ARG A 75 -12.60 5.12 -11.13
CA ARG A 75 -13.53 4.69 -12.15
C ARG A 75 -13.37 5.56 -13.40
N GLU A 76 -13.50 4.93 -14.56
CA GLU A 76 -13.56 5.62 -15.84
C GLU A 76 -14.68 6.67 -15.84
N ASN A 77 -14.41 7.85 -16.42
CA ASN A 77 -15.44 8.82 -16.73
C ASN A 77 -15.84 8.67 -18.20
N THR A 78 -17.01 8.08 -18.45
CA THR A 78 -17.52 7.76 -19.80
C THR A 78 -17.71 8.98 -20.70
N ASN A 79 -17.66 10.20 -20.16
CA ASN A 79 -17.73 11.43 -20.92
C ASN A 79 -16.41 11.81 -21.59
N TYR A 80 -15.32 11.08 -21.32
CA TYR A 80 -13.99 11.39 -21.81
C TYR A 80 -13.40 10.21 -22.56
N THR A 81 -12.87 10.48 -23.74
CA THR A 81 -12.19 9.47 -24.56
C THR A 81 -10.75 9.32 -24.11
N HIS A 82 -10.29 8.09 -24.07
CA HIS A 82 -8.89 7.74 -23.86
C HIS A 82 -8.19 7.49 -25.21
N ALA A 83 -6.87 7.56 -25.22
CA ALA A 83 -6.08 7.22 -26.40
C ALA A 83 -6.16 5.71 -26.71
N PRO A 84 -6.04 5.27 -27.98
CA PRO A 84 -6.12 3.85 -28.35
C PRO A 84 -5.06 2.96 -27.69
N ASP A 85 -3.90 3.54 -27.35
CA ASP A 85 -2.79 2.88 -26.66
C ASP A 85 -2.91 2.95 -25.13
N CYS A 86 -4.05 3.42 -24.61
CA CYS A 86 -4.24 3.56 -23.18
C CYS A 86 -4.26 2.20 -22.48
N GLU A 87 -3.44 2.05 -21.44
CA GLU A 87 -3.33 0.83 -20.63
C GLU A 87 -4.69 0.33 -20.10
N TRP A 88 -5.64 1.24 -19.86
CA TRP A 88 -7.02 0.95 -19.41
C TRP A 88 -8.04 0.71 -20.52
N MET A 89 -7.73 1.06 -21.76
CA MET A 89 -8.60 0.87 -22.94
C MET A 89 -8.23 -0.36 -23.74
N ILE A 90 -7.16 -1.04 -23.35
CA ILE A 90 -6.86 -2.34 -23.89
C ILE A 90 -7.93 -3.26 -23.34
N ASP A 91 -8.89 -3.58 -24.20
CA ASP A 91 -9.81 -4.68 -23.98
C ASP A 91 -8.92 -5.89 -23.71
N GLU A 92 -8.84 -6.30 -22.45
CA GLU A 92 -8.46 -7.67 -22.16
C GLU A 92 -9.63 -8.52 -22.61
N ASP A 93 -9.75 -8.67 -23.93
CA ASP A 93 -10.36 -9.81 -24.62
C ASP A 93 -9.58 -11.10 -24.30
N ALA A 94 -8.94 -11.20 -23.12
CA ALA A 94 -8.72 -12.46 -22.43
C ALA A 94 -10.07 -12.86 -21.82
N GLU A 95 -11.00 -13.08 -22.74
CA GLU A 95 -12.27 -13.76 -22.73
C GLU A 95 -12.88 -14.07 -21.34
N GLU A 96 -14.20 -13.86 -21.26
CA GLU A 96 -15.12 -14.46 -20.28
C GLU A 96 -15.10 -16.01 -20.34
N VAL A 97 -13.94 -16.64 -20.55
CA VAL A 97 -13.74 -18.06 -20.42
C VAL A 97 -13.50 -18.32 -18.94
N ASP A 98 -14.57 -18.79 -18.30
CA ASP A 98 -14.54 -19.43 -16.98
C ASP A 98 -13.67 -20.70 -16.98
N GLY A 99 -13.31 -21.19 -18.17
CA GLY A 99 -12.39 -22.28 -18.41
C GLY A 99 -10.92 -21.89 -18.48
N LYS A 100 -10.12 -22.90 -18.85
CA LYS A 100 -8.67 -22.85 -19.00
C LYS A 100 -8.29 -22.25 -20.35
N LEU A 101 -7.37 -21.28 -20.37
CA LEU A 101 -6.85 -20.74 -21.63
C LEU A 101 -5.92 -21.77 -22.33
N PRO A 102 -5.73 -21.69 -23.66
CA PRO A 102 -4.83 -22.59 -24.38
C PRO A 102 -3.40 -22.54 -23.80
N GLY A 103 -2.89 -23.69 -23.34
CA GLY A 103 -1.55 -23.82 -22.75
C GLY A 103 -1.41 -23.35 -21.29
N GLU A 104 -2.47 -22.81 -20.67
CA GLU A 104 -2.50 -22.48 -19.24
C GLU A 104 -2.48 -23.77 -18.40
N THR A 105 -2.04 -23.75 -17.14
CA THR A 105 -2.25 -24.90 -16.22
C THR A 105 -3.55 -24.73 -15.44
N GLU A 106 -4.06 -25.77 -14.79
CA GLU A 106 -5.24 -25.61 -13.90
C GLU A 106 -4.97 -24.64 -12.74
N SER A 107 -3.75 -24.66 -12.20
CA SER A 107 -3.32 -23.72 -11.17
C SER A 107 -3.24 -22.28 -11.67
N ASP A 108 -2.80 -22.07 -12.91
CA ASP A 108 -2.73 -20.72 -13.48
C ASP A 108 -4.14 -20.18 -13.75
N ALA A 109 -5.04 -21.02 -14.28
CA ALA A 109 -6.45 -20.66 -14.48
C ALA A 109 -7.16 -20.34 -13.15
N PHE A 110 -6.84 -21.09 -12.09
CA PHE A 110 -7.33 -20.83 -10.74
C PHE A 110 -6.84 -19.48 -10.21
N LEU A 111 -5.53 -19.20 -10.30
CA LEU A 111 -4.95 -17.93 -9.86
C LEU A 111 -5.48 -16.73 -10.66
N ARG A 112 -5.65 -16.87 -11.98
CA ARG A 112 -6.24 -15.84 -12.83
C ARG A 112 -7.65 -15.49 -12.38
N ARG A 113 -8.51 -16.49 -12.15
CA ARG A 113 -9.89 -16.28 -11.68
C ARG A 113 -9.93 -15.63 -10.30
N ALA A 114 -9.07 -16.06 -9.38
CA ALA A 114 -8.95 -15.44 -8.06
C ALA A 114 -8.52 -13.96 -8.17
N ARG A 115 -7.49 -13.66 -8.97
CA ARG A 115 -6.98 -12.29 -9.18
C ARG A 115 -8.04 -11.34 -9.74
N ARG A 116 -8.90 -11.81 -10.66
CA ARG A 116 -9.97 -11.01 -11.26
C ARG A 116 -11.02 -10.51 -10.26
N LYS A 117 -11.17 -11.17 -9.11
CA LYS A 117 -12.07 -10.69 -8.05
C LYS A 117 -11.54 -9.40 -7.42
N LEU A 118 -10.22 -9.20 -7.43
CA LEU A 118 -9.55 -8.08 -6.79
C LEU A 118 -9.43 -6.89 -7.74
N HIS A 119 -9.67 -5.69 -7.22
CA HIS A 119 -9.57 -4.45 -8.02
C HIS A 119 -8.13 -3.99 -8.23
N ASP A 120 -7.23 -4.32 -7.30
CA ASP A 120 -5.83 -3.91 -7.35
C ASP A 120 -4.93 -4.97 -6.72
N TYR A 121 -4.72 -6.09 -7.42
CA TYR A 121 -3.76 -7.08 -6.98
C TYR A 121 -2.32 -6.58 -7.21
N ILE A 122 -1.43 -6.81 -6.24
CA ILE A 122 -0.01 -6.43 -6.33
C ILE A 122 0.82 -7.69 -6.56
N ASP A 123 1.52 -7.74 -7.69
CA ASP A 123 2.43 -8.84 -8.02
C ASP A 123 3.81 -8.65 -7.38
N VAL A 124 4.29 -7.41 -7.35
CA VAL A 124 5.66 -7.08 -6.92
C VAL A 124 5.64 -5.99 -5.86
N PHE A 125 6.10 -6.31 -4.67
CA PHE A 125 6.35 -5.33 -3.62
C PHE A 125 7.83 -5.00 -3.53
N GLU A 126 8.13 -3.71 -3.47
CA GLU A 126 9.47 -3.17 -3.32
C GLU A 126 9.54 -2.43 -1.98
N PRO A 127 9.97 -3.11 -0.90
CA PRO A 127 10.34 -2.44 0.34
C PRO A 127 11.29 -1.30 -0.02
N SER A 128 11.00 -0.07 0.45
CA SER A 128 11.74 1.15 0.10
C SER A 128 13.24 0.87 -0.05
N PRO A 129 13.92 1.37 -1.11
CA PRO A 129 15.32 1.09 -1.33
C PRO A 129 16.09 1.50 -0.08
N GLU A 130 16.78 0.55 0.52
CA GLU A 130 17.73 0.82 1.59
C GLU A 130 18.62 1.98 1.13
N LYS A 131 18.83 2.97 1.98
CA LYS A 131 19.91 3.92 1.76
C LYS A 131 21.17 3.06 1.71
N GLU A 132 21.77 2.94 0.53
CA GLU A 132 23.05 2.27 0.35
C GLU A 132 23.99 2.80 1.44
N THR A 133 24.32 1.91 2.38
CA THR A 133 25.29 2.18 3.42
C THR A 133 26.61 2.43 2.71
N GLY A 134 27.06 3.68 2.77
CA GLY A 134 28.31 4.14 2.18
C GLY A 134 29.47 3.25 2.65
N GLY A 135 29.89 2.35 1.76
CA GLY A 135 31.17 1.68 1.85
C GLY A 135 32.27 2.69 1.60
N GLY A 136 32.75 3.32 2.67
CA GLY A 136 33.98 4.08 2.64
C GLY A 136 35.13 3.16 2.23
N SER A 137 35.75 3.47 1.09
CA SER A 137 37.13 3.09 0.83
C SER A 137 37.91 4.35 0.50
N ALA A 138 38.87 4.64 1.36
CA ALA A 138 39.79 5.75 1.26
C ALA A 138 40.89 5.47 0.21
N GLY A 139 41.33 6.54 -0.46
CA GLY A 139 42.54 6.61 -1.29
C GLY A 139 42.27 6.23 -2.74
N SER A 140 42.45 7.09 -3.75
CA SER A 140 43.51 8.10 -3.92
C SER A 140 43.17 8.98 -5.13
N THR A 141 43.51 10.26 -5.05
CA THR A 141 43.55 11.20 -6.19
C THR A 141 44.75 10.82 -7.09
N PRO A 142 44.70 11.06 -8.43
CA PRO A 142 45.07 12.37 -8.93
C PRO A 142 44.17 12.92 -10.07
N GLU A 143 44.43 14.18 -10.37
CA GLU A 143 43.76 15.15 -11.22
C GLU A 143 43.64 14.78 -12.71
N GLY A 144 42.64 15.36 -13.39
CA GLY A 144 42.75 15.78 -14.78
C GLY A 144 41.53 15.57 -15.68
N GLY A 145 40.76 16.65 -15.90
CA GLY A 145 40.23 16.94 -17.24
C GLY A 145 38.75 16.67 -17.56
N ALA A 146 38.10 17.75 -17.98
CA ALA A 146 36.93 17.85 -18.87
C ALA A 146 35.52 17.57 -18.32
N VAL A 147 34.74 18.66 -18.34
CA VAL A 147 33.31 18.76 -18.06
C VAL A 147 32.56 18.40 -19.33
N GLU A 148 31.74 17.34 -19.35
CA GLU A 148 30.73 17.16 -20.40
C GLU A 148 29.56 16.26 -19.93
N GLY A 149 28.34 16.82 -20.02
CA GLY A 149 27.07 16.13 -20.27
C GLY A 149 26.63 14.96 -19.39
N ARG A 150 25.81 15.24 -18.36
CA ARG A 150 24.88 14.25 -17.76
C ARG A 150 23.84 13.81 -18.81
N GLY A 151 24.14 12.75 -19.55
CA GLY A 151 23.19 12.01 -20.36
C GLY A 151 22.28 11.15 -19.48
N ARG A 152 20.97 11.44 -19.48
CA ARG A 152 19.92 10.54 -19.00
C ARG A 152 20.07 9.21 -19.74
N SER A 153 20.33 8.13 -19.01
CA SER A 153 20.29 6.77 -19.55
C SER A 153 18.86 6.41 -19.93
N VAL A 154 18.51 6.68 -21.18
CA VAL A 154 17.40 6.04 -21.89
C VAL A 154 17.85 4.62 -22.20
N GLY A 155 17.40 3.66 -21.37
CA GLY A 155 17.53 2.25 -21.67
C GLY A 155 16.45 1.81 -22.65
N THR A 156 16.76 1.82 -23.94
CA THR A 156 15.95 1.17 -24.98
C THR A 156 16.53 -0.19 -25.37
N GLY A 157 15.67 -1.20 -25.37
CA GLY A 157 15.88 -2.54 -25.95
C GLY A 157 15.73 -3.64 -24.91
N ARG A 158 14.90 -4.68 -25.05
CA ARG A 158 14.20 -5.27 -26.21
C ARG A 158 12.92 -5.95 -25.70
N GLY A 159 11.93 -6.09 -26.59
CA GLY A 159 10.62 -6.67 -26.30
C GLY A 159 10.68 -8.12 -25.82
N GLU A 160 10.47 -8.29 -24.52
CA GLU A 160 9.58 -9.32 -24.01
C GLU A 160 8.26 -8.63 -23.70
N LYS A 161 7.13 -9.29 -23.96
CA LYS A 161 5.81 -8.85 -23.49
C LYS A 161 5.96 -8.57 -22.00
N GLN A 162 6.08 -7.29 -21.64
CA GLN A 162 6.24 -6.84 -20.28
C GLN A 162 4.95 -7.29 -19.60
N SER A 163 5.00 -8.44 -18.91
CA SER A 163 3.95 -8.83 -17.99
C SER A 163 3.66 -7.58 -17.19
N ARG A 164 2.41 -7.11 -17.27
CA ARG A 164 1.91 -5.89 -16.62
C ARG A 164 1.91 -6.13 -15.11
N SER A 165 3.07 -6.40 -14.52
CA SER A 165 3.20 -6.76 -13.13
C SER A 165 2.86 -5.52 -12.32
N HIS A 166 1.84 -5.60 -11.48
CA HIS A 166 1.43 -4.51 -10.62
C HIS A 166 2.47 -4.32 -9.51
N ARG A 167 3.49 -3.48 -9.77
CA ARG A 167 4.60 -3.18 -8.85
C ARG A 167 4.30 -1.98 -7.95
N THR A 168 4.65 -2.06 -6.67
CA THR A 168 4.47 -0.94 -5.71
C THR A 168 5.52 -0.94 -4.60
N SER A 169 5.88 0.24 -4.12
CA SER A 169 6.64 0.43 -2.87
C SER A 169 5.78 0.96 -1.71
N SER A 170 4.50 1.28 -1.98
CA SER A 170 3.57 1.78 -0.97
C SER A 170 3.02 0.64 -0.11
N LEU A 171 3.38 0.62 1.18
CA LEU A 171 2.87 -0.37 2.13
C LEU A 171 1.34 -0.28 2.30
N GLU A 172 0.77 0.92 2.31
CA GLU A 172 -0.70 1.08 2.45
C GLU A 172 -1.45 0.38 1.31
N ARG A 173 -0.99 0.55 0.07
CA ARG A 173 -1.58 -0.14 -1.09
C ARG A 173 -1.47 -1.66 -0.97
N LEU A 174 -0.34 -2.17 -0.44
CA LEU A 174 -0.17 -3.60 -0.17
C LEU A 174 -1.11 -4.10 0.95
N VAL A 175 -1.28 -3.33 2.02
CA VAL A 175 -2.20 -3.65 3.12
C VAL A 175 -3.65 -3.63 2.64
N GLU A 176 -4.05 -2.69 1.79
CA GLU A 176 -5.38 -2.67 1.17
C GLU A 176 -5.60 -3.90 0.28
N CYS A 177 -4.63 -4.24 -0.58
CA CYS A 177 -4.67 -5.45 -1.40
C CYS A 177 -4.82 -6.72 -0.56
N TYR A 178 -4.05 -6.85 0.53
CA TYR A 178 -4.14 -7.97 1.46
C TYR A 178 -5.51 -8.06 2.15
N GLN A 179 -6.06 -6.93 2.60
CA GLN A 179 -7.38 -6.91 3.23
C GLN A 179 -8.50 -7.24 2.25
N GLN A 180 -8.45 -6.70 1.03
CA GLN A 180 -9.39 -7.04 -0.04
C GLN A 180 -9.32 -8.53 -0.36
N ALA A 181 -8.12 -9.08 -0.52
CA ALA A 181 -7.92 -10.50 -0.76
C ALA A 181 -8.49 -11.38 0.36
N ARG A 182 -8.39 -10.97 1.62
CA ARG A 182 -9.00 -11.68 2.75
C ARG A 182 -10.52 -11.59 2.79
N GLN A 183 -11.11 -10.56 2.21
CA GLN A 183 -12.56 -10.33 2.24
C GLN A 183 -13.27 -10.96 1.04
N GLU A 184 -12.65 -10.91 -0.15
CA GLU A 184 -13.29 -11.29 -1.41
C GLU A 184 -12.92 -12.70 -1.90
N LEU A 185 -11.78 -13.24 -1.48
CA LEU A 185 -11.34 -14.57 -1.89
C LEU A 185 -11.79 -15.64 -0.91
N SER A 186 -12.00 -16.85 -1.42
CA SER A 186 -12.13 -18.03 -0.57
C SER A 186 -10.79 -18.35 0.14
N SER A 187 -10.84 -19.21 1.16
CA SER A 187 -9.63 -19.65 1.88
C SER A 187 -8.55 -20.21 0.95
N ASP A 188 -8.95 -21.03 -0.02
CA ASP A 188 -7.99 -21.74 -0.89
C ASP A 188 -7.44 -20.81 -1.98
N GLU A 189 -8.28 -19.92 -2.50
CA GLU A 189 -7.86 -18.83 -3.39
C GLU A 189 -6.83 -17.94 -2.69
N PHE A 190 -7.14 -17.49 -1.47
CA PHE A 190 -6.26 -16.63 -0.69
C PHE A 190 -4.91 -17.29 -0.37
N LYS A 191 -4.89 -18.58 -0.02
CA LYS A 191 -3.65 -19.34 0.24
C LYS A 191 -2.78 -19.49 -1.00
N ALA A 192 -3.39 -19.57 -2.18
CA ALA A 192 -2.67 -19.71 -3.45
C ALA A 192 -2.04 -18.39 -3.92
N MET A 193 -2.53 -17.24 -3.47
CA MET A 193 -2.01 -15.93 -3.89
C MET A 193 -0.52 -15.77 -3.55
N LYS A 194 0.26 -15.27 -4.52
CA LYS A 194 1.72 -15.13 -4.43
C LYS A 194 2.18 -13.69 -4.60
N LEU A 195 3.06 -13.24 -3.71
CA LEU A 195 3.70 -11.94 -3.79
C LEU A 195 5.19 -12.13 -4.07
N ARG A 196 5.72 -11.40 -5.05
CA ARG A 196 7.18 -11.25 -5.23
C ARG A 196 7.66 -10.03 -4.45
N VAL A 197 8.60 -10.23 -3.55
CA VAL A 197 9.22 -9.16 -2.78
C VAL A 197 10.63 -8.96 -3.29
N VAL A 198 10.96 -7.74 -3.74
CA VAL A 198 12.31 -7.40 -4.20
C VAL A 198 13.31 -7.65 -3.07
N GLY A 199 14.37 -8.40 -3.34
CA GLY A 199 15.38 -8.82 -2.36
C GLY A 199 15.08 -10.14 -1.62
N GLU A 200 13.82 -10.59 -1.60
CA GLU A 200 13.37 -11.74 -0.80
C GLU A 200 12.82 -12.91 -1.67
N GLY A 201 12.43 -12.62 -2.91
CA GLY A 201 11.89 -13.61 -3.85
C GLY A 201 10.36 -13.73 -3.81
N GLU A 202 9.85 -14.84 -4.34
CA GLU A 202 8.40 -15.11 -4.41
C GLU A 202 7.94 -15.94 -3.20
N MET A 203 6.82 -15.54 -2.59
CA MET A 203 6.23 -16.24 -1.46
C MET A 203 4.70 -16.09 -1.42
N PRO A 204 3.98 -16.91 -0.64
CA PRO A 204 2.55 -16.70 -0.43
C PRO A 204 2.28 -15.31 0.17
N LEU A 205 1.26 -14.61 -0.34
CA LEU A 205 0.85 -13.30 0.17
C LEU A 205 0.58 -13.37 1.68
N SER A 206 -0.08 -14.43 2.12
CA SER A 206 -0.38 -14.69 3.53
C SER A 206 0.87 -14.86 4.41
N TRP A 207 2.00 -15.29 3.86
CA TRP A 207 3.24 -15.48 4.63
C TRP A 207 4.02 -14.18 4.81
N PHE A 208 3.86 -13.24 3.88
CA PHE A 208 4.48 -11.92 3.99
C PHE A 208 3.85 -11.08 5.13
N PHE A 209 2.57 -11.33 5.42
CA PHE A 209 1.83 -10.70 6.52
C PHE A 209 1.85 -11.62 7.75
N LYS A 210 2.61 -11.24 8.78
CA LYS A 210 2.80 -12.06 9.97
C LYS A 210 2.15 -11.41 11.19
N SER A 211 1.25 -12.14 11.84
CA SER A 211 0.71 -11.70 13.13
C SER A 211 1.80 -11.72 14.20
N ILE A 212 1.80 -10.74 15.10
CA ILE A 212 2.80 -10.57 16.17
C ILE A 212 3.05 -11.85 17.00
N PRO A 213 2.03 -12.63 17.43
CA PRO A 213 2.25 -13.85 18.20
C PRO A 213 3.12 -14.91 17.49
N TYR A 214 3.23 -14.84 16.16
CA TYR A 214 3.98 -15.79 15.35
C TYR A 214 5.28 -15.20 14.79
N ALA A 215 5.61 -13.97 15.16
CA ALA A 215 6.84 -13.31 14.74
C ALA A 215 8.05 -13.83 15.53
N LYS A 216 9.26 -13.49 15.07
CA LYS A 216 10.52 -13.80 15.75
C LYS A 216 11.28 -12.51 16.01
N LEU A 217 11.99 -12.45 17.14
CA LEU A 217 12.92 -11.35 17.41
C LEU A 217 14.03 -11.30 16.35
N GLY A 218 14.39 -10.10 15.91
CA GLY A 218 15.41 -9.87 14.89
C GLY A 218 15.01 -10.25 13.45
N ALA A 219 13.79 -10.76 13.22
CA ALA A 219 13.32 -11.03 11.86
C ALA A 219 12.77 -9.73 11.23
N SER A 220 13.50 -9.19 10.24
CA SER A 220 13.23 -7.91 9.59
C SER A 220 12.95 -8.07 8.09
N ASN A 221 11.81 -8.66 7.73
CA ASN A 221 11.42 -8.80 6.31
C ASN A 221 9.95 -9.16 6.08
N ARG A 222 9.09 -8.94 7.07
CA ARG A 222 7.66 -9.26 7.00
C ARG A 222 6.85 -8.09 7.51
N VAL A 223 5.64 -7.95 6.99
CA VAL A 223 4.67 -6.99 7.55
C VAL A 223 4.12 -7.60 8.83
N LEU A 224 4.58 -7.05 9.96
CA LEU A 224 4.10 -7.41 11.29
C LEU A 224 2.77 -6.73 11.54
N HIS A 225 1.77 -7.49 11.98
CA HIS A 225 0.46 -6.92 12.24
C HIS A 225 -0.20 -7.41 13.52
N GLY A 226 -1.10 -6.59 14.06
CA GLY A 226 -1.83 -6.90 15.29
C GLY A 226 -2.80 -5.79 15.68
N GLY A 227 -3.66 -6.07 16.65
CA GLY A 227 -4.51 -5.07 17.28
C GLY A 227 -3.74 -4.32 18.38
N ALA A 228 -3.89 -3.00 18.44
CA ALA A 228 -3.21 -2.16 19.42
C ALA A 228 -4.11 -1.06 19.99
N SER A 229 -3.74 -0.61 21.18
CA SER A 229 -4.34 0.54 21.87
C SER A 229 -3.35 1.70 21.91
N LEU A 230 -3.85 2.93 21.75
CA LEU A 230 -3.05 4.13 21.96
C LEU A 230 -2.84 4.33 23.47
N VAL A 231 -1.57 4.23 23.91
CA VAL A 231 -1.21 4.34 25.33
C VAL A 231 -1.01 5.79 25.74
N GLY A 232 -0.46 6.60 24.84
CA GLY A 232 -0.12 7.98 25.16
C GLY A 232 0.40 8.76 23.97
N ARG A 233 0.32 10.07 24.12
CA ARG A 233 0.85 11.08 23.20
C ARG A 233 2.04 11.78 23.85
N TYR A 234 3.08 12.01 23.07
CA TYR A 234 4.33 12.62 23.51
C TYR A 234 4.66 13.79 22.57
N GLY A 235 3.96 14.91 22.77
CA GLY A 235 3.86 15.96 21.76
C GLY A 235 3.16 15.42 20.49
N ALA A 236 3.81 15.56 19.33
CA ALA A 236 3.35 14.96 18.08
C ALA A 236 3.57 13.43 18.03
N GLY A 237 4.52 12.90 18.83
CA GLY A 237 4.79 11.48 18.89
C GLY A 237 3.69 10.69 19.62
N PHE A 238 3.73 9.36 19.49
CA PHE A 238 2.73 8.48 20.08
C PHE A 238 3.30 7.09 20.41
N LYS A 239 2.63 6.38 21.31
CA LYS A 239 2.96 5.00 21.67
C LYS A 239 1.73 4.10 21.56
N LEU A 240 1.86 3.03 20.78
CA LEU A 240 0.87 1.96 20.68
C LEU A 240 1.31 0.76 21.51
N ARG A 241 0.36 0.13 22.20
CA ARG A 241 0.53 -1.17 22.87
C ARG A 241 -0.32 -2.20 22.18
N PHE A 242 0.31 -3.24 21.67
CA PHE A 242 -0.39 -4.37 21.08
C PHE A 242 -1.08 -5.21 22.14
N TYR A 243 -2.23 -5.78 21.79
CA TYR A 243 -2.93 -6.76 22.63
C TYR A 243 -2.19 -8.10 22.65
N ASP A 244 -1.61 -8.46 21.51
CA ASP A 244 -0.79 -9.64 21.34
C ASP A 244 0.52 -9.52 22.13
N ARG A 245 0.96 -10.66 22.66
CA ARG A 245 2.24 -10.81 23.35
C ARG A 245 3.17 -11.68 22.52
N LEU A 246 4.46 -11.43 22.65
CA LEU A 246 5.51 -12.28 22.08
C LEU A 246 6.40 -12.76 23.23
N ASP A 247 6.59 -14.08 23.33
CA ASP A 247 7.31 -14.73 24.43
C ASP A 247 6.86 -14.26 25.83
N GLY A 248 5.56 -14.08 26.00
CA GLY A 248 4.94 -13.59 27.25
C GLY A 248 5.15 -12.10 27.54
N LYS A 249 5.94 -11.38 26.72
CA LYS A 249 6.24 -9.95 26.89
C LYS A 249 5.26 -9.07 26.12
N LEU A 250 5.02 -7.86 26.65
CA LEU A 250 4.23 -6.84 25.96
C LEU A 250 4.99 -6.29 24.77
N VAL A 251 4.29 -6.06 23.66
CA VAL A 251 4.83 -5.47 22.44
C VAL A 251 4.35 -4.02 22.31
N PHE A 252 5.27 -3.10 22.04
CA PHE A 252 4.99 -1.68 21.84
C PHE A 252 5.53 -1.20 20.51
N LEU A 253 4.86 -0.22 19.90
CA LEU A 253 5.40 0.59 18.82
C LEU A 253 5.44 2.03 19.31
N TYR A 254 6.61 2.65 19.26
CA TYR A 254 6.80 4.05 19.62
C TYR A 254 7.24 4.84 18.39
N VAL A 255 6.60 5.97 18.17
CA VAL A 255 6.96 6.95 17.14
C VAL A 255 7.31 8.27 17.82
N SER A 256 8.50 8.77 17.54
CA SER A 256 8.98 10.02 18.14
C SER A 256 8.35 11.25 17.47
N LYS A 257 8.49 12.42 18.12
CA LYS A 257 8.03 13.69 17.54
C LYS A 257 8.85 14.08 16.29
N GLU A 258 10.11 13.67 16.23
CA GLU A 258 11.01 13.89 15.10
C GLU A 258 10.55 13.08 13.88
N GLN A 259 10.27 11.78 14.07
CA GLN A 259 9.73 10.92 13.00
C GLN A 259 8.41 11.47 12.45
N MET A 260 7.52 11.97 13.33
CA MET A 260 6.30 12.64 12.90
C MET A 260 6.58 13.92 12.12
N GLY A 261 7.53 14.74 12.57
CA GLY A 261 7.90 16.00 11.91
C GLY A 261 8.47 15.81 10.50
N GLU A 262 9.21 14.72 10.27
CA GLU A 262 9.77 14.37 8.95
C GLU A 262 8.73 13.79 7.96
N TYR A 263 7.60 13.31 8.47
CA TYR A 263 6.62 12.62 7.66
C TYR A 263 5.66 13.58 6.94
N ARG A 264 5.72 13.56 5.59
CA ARG A 264 4.88 14.38 4.70
C ARG A 264 3.38 14.31 5.05
N PHE A 265 2.89 13.14 5.50
CA PHE A 265 1.48 12.90 5.80
C PHE A 265 1.18 12.82 7.31
N GLN A 266 1.95 13.51 8.14
CA GLN A 266 1.77 13.52 9.59
C GLN A 266 0.35 13.91 10.04
N ARG A 267 -0.30 14.84 9.33
CA ARG A 267 -1.68 15.28 9.64
C ARG A 267 -2.70 14.17 9.44
N TYR A 268 -2.54 13.34 8.41
CA TYR A 268 -3.40 12.17 8.21
C TYR A 268 -3.25 11.17 9.35
N LEU A 269 -2.01 10.82 9.70
CA LEU A 269 -1.76 9.87 10.79
C LEU A 269 -2.24 10.42 12.14
N ASP A 270 -2.04 11.72 12.40
CA ASP A 270 -2.55 12.37 13.60
C ASP A 270 -4.09 12.37 13.64
N GLY A 271 -4.74 12.61 12.50
CA GLY A 271 -6.20 12.53 12.36
C GLY A 271 -6.73 11.14 12.67
N LEU A 272 -6.09 10.08 12.16
CA LEU A 272 -6.46 8.69 12.47
C LEU A 272 -6.36 8.39 13.97
N LEU A 273 -5.29 8.86 14.62
CA LEU A 273 -5.04 8.60 16.04
C LEU A 273 -5.96 9.41 16.98
N ARG A 274 -6.61 10.46 16.48
CA ARG A 274 -7.54 11.31 17.22
C ARG A 274 -9.01 10.94 17.04
N GLN A 275 -9.33 9.93 16.23
CA GLN A 275 -10.70 9.46 16.11
C GLN A 275 -11.21 8.99 17.47
N GLU A 276 -12.17 9.74 18.03
CA GLU A 276 -12.75 9.48 19.36
C GLU A 276 -13.53 8.15 19.40
N ASP A 277 -14.04 7.72 18.25
CA ASP A 277 -14.79 6.48 18.08
C ASP A 277 -13.92 5.24 17.89
N ALA A 278 -12.59 5.39 17.87
CA ALA A 278 -11.68 4.25 17.69
C ALA A 278 -11.40 3.53 19.03
N ASP A 279 -12.00 2.34 19.21
CA ASP A 279 -11.72 1.46 20.36
C ASP A 279 -10.31 0.85 20.33
N TYR A 280 -9.81 0.61 19.12
CA TYR A 280 -8.50 0.03 18.88
C TYR A 280 -7.99 0.40 17.48
N PHE A 281 -6.75 0.04 17.22
CA PHE A 281 -6.11 0.21 15.92
C PHE A 281 -5.63 -1.14 15.40
N ARG A 282 -5.94 -1.46 14.14
CA ARG A 282 -5.24 -2.49 13.40
C ARG A 282 -3.96 -1.87 12.85
N VAL A 283 -2.83 -2.39 13.28
CA VAL A 283 -1.51 -1.87 12.91
C VAL A 283 -0.84 -2.86 12.00
N PHE A 284 -0.25 -2.37 10.92
CA PHE A 284 0.62 -3.11 10.01
C PHE A 284 1.92 -2.34 9.89
N ALA A 285 3.04 -2.99 10.19
CA ALA A 285 4.34 -2.35 10.18
C ALA A 285 5.38 -3.25 9.49
N LEU A 286 6.14 -2.67 8.57
CA LEU A 286 7.34 -3.29 8.06
C LEU A 286 8.51 -2.84 8.95
N GLY A 287 8.93 -3.68 9.87
CA GLY A 287 9.90 -3.31 10.90
C GLY A 287 10.53 -4.52 11.58
N GLU A 288 11.29 -4.25 12.63
CA GLU A 288 12.01 -5.27 13.39
C GLU A 288 11.49 -5.32 14.83
N LEU A 289 11.40 -6.53 15.39
CA LEU A 289 11.12 -6.73 16.81
C LEU A 289 12.42 -6.86 17.57
N ALA A 290 12.67 -5.93 18.48
CA ALA A 290 13.83 -5.90 19.36
C ALA A 290 13.39 -5.96 20.82
N LEU A 291 14.23 -6.49 21.70
CA LEU A 291 14.01 -6.35 23.15
C LEU A 291 14.18 -4.89 23.54
N SER A 292 13.30 -4.39 24.40
CA SER A 292 13.47 -3.05 24.95
C SER A 292 14.76 -2.98 25.79
N PRO A 293 15.36 -1.79 25.98
CA PRO A 293 16.58 -1.64 26.78
C PRO A 293 16.46 -2.20 28.20
N THR A 294 15.25 -2.27 28.73
CA THR A 294 14.96 -2.83 30.07
C THR A 294 14.79 -4.35 30.08
N GLY A 295 14.67 -5.00 28.91
CA GLY A 295 14.36 -6.43 28.74
C GLY A 295 12.93 -6.84 29.11
N LYS A 296 12.11 -5.92 29.64
CA LYS A 296 10.76 -6.20 30.14
C LYS A 296 9.68 -6.22 29.05
N SER A 297 9.99 -5.67 27.89
CA SER A 297 9.07 -5.57 26.76
C SER A 297 9.79 -5.79 25.44
N ILE A 298 9.02 -5.86 24.37
CA ILE A 298 9.50 -5.94 23.00
C ILE A 298 9.04 -4.67 22.29
N ASP A 299 9.95 -4.06 21.55
CA ASP A 299 9.71 -2.87 20.77
C ASP A 299 9.67 -3.26 19.28
N LEU A 300 8.58 -2.90 18.62
CA LEU A 300 8.43 -2.94 17.17
C LEU A 300 8.99 -1.64 16.60
N GLN A 301 10.19 -1.73 16.05
CA GLN A 301 10.95 -0.61 15.53
C GLN A 301 10.71 -0.46 14.02
N ILE A 302 10.43 0.77 13.61
CA ILE A 302 10.26 1.16 12.20
C ILE A 302 11.24 2.27 11.87
N SER A 303 11.76 2.24 10.65
CA SER A 303 12.75 3.23 10.19
C SER A 303 12.12 4.46 9.55
N ASP A 304 10.98 4.30 8.89
CA ASP A 304 10.22 5.37 8.21
C ASP A 304 8.72 5.16 8.45
N LEU A 305 7.95 6.23 8.64
CA LEU A 305 6.49 6.16 8.79
C LEU A 305 5.76 5.68 7.54
N LYS A 306 6.39 5.65 6.36
CA LYS A 306 5.89 4.94 5.18
C LYS A 306 5.80 3.42 5.39
N GLN A 307 6.54 2.89 6.36
CA GLN A 307 6.51 1.48 6.77
C GLN A 307 5.44 1.21 7.83
N LEU A 308 4.55 2.17 8.12
CA LEU A 308 3.49 2.03 9.09
C LEU A 308 2.13 2.33 8.45
N VAL A 309 1.18 1.43 8.67
CA VAL A 309 -0.24 1.62 8.34
C VAL A 309 -1.06 1.38 9.59
N VAL A 310 -1.89 2.35 9.94
CA VAL A 310 -2.77 2.33 11.12
C VAL A 310 -4.20 2.46 10.63
N ILE A 311 -5.06 1.53 11.03
CA ILE A 311 -6.47 1.51 10.65
C ILE A 311 -7.31 1.51 11.93
N PRO A 312 -8.08 2.58 12.20
CA PRO A 312 -9.04 2.63 13.30
C PRO A 312 -10.05 1.48 13.22
N GLY A 313 -10.43 0.96 14.38
CA GLY A 313 -11.39 -0.12 14.52
C GLY A 313 -12.32 0.10 15.71
N GLN A 314 -13.58 -0.28 15.54
CA GLN A 314 -14.61 -0.27 16.58
C GLN A 314 -14.84 -1.70 17.08
N LYS A 315 -15.03 -1.88 18.38
CA LYS A 315 -15.56 -3.13 18.93
C LYS A 315 -17.03 -3.19 18.53
N LYS A 316 -17.49 -4.33 18.01
CA LYS A 316 -18.93 -4.55 17.84
C LYS A 316 -19.56 -4.40 19.23
N SER A 317 -20.42 -3.40 19.41
CA SER A 317 -21.28 -3.32 20.59
C SER A 317 -22.06 -4.62 20.63
N SER A 318 -21.96 -5.37 21.73
CA SER A 318 -22.94 -6.41 22.03
C SER A 318 -24.32 -5.75 21.99
N ASP A 319 -25.19 -6.20 21.09
CA ASP A 319 -26.58 -5.72 21.01
C ASP A 319 -27.20 -5.68 22.41
N PRO A 320 -27.96 -4.63 22.77
CA PRO A 320 -28.79 -4.71 23.96
C PRO A 320 -29.75 -5.87 23.78
N ALA A 321 -29.80 -6.76 24.77
CA ALA A 321 -30.73 -7.89 24.80
C ALA A 321 -32.15 -7.39 24.49
N PRO A 322 -32.96 -8.13 23.73
CA PRO A 322 -34.33 -7.73 23.45
C PRO A 322 -35.08 -7.59 24.79
N GLU A 323 -35.58 -6.39 25.06
CA GLU A 323 -36.58 -6.18 26.11
C GLU A 323 -37.78 -7.09 25.79
N LYS A 324 -38.19 -7.84 26.80
CA LYS A 324 -39.35 -8.73 26.77
C LYS A 324 -40.64 -7.94 26.89
#